data_AF-A0A9W8JK00-F1
#
_entry.id   AF-A0A9W8JK00-F1
#
_cell.length_a   1.000
_cell.length_b   1.000
_cell.length_c   1.000
_cell.angle_alpha   90.00
_cell.angle_beta   90.00
_cell.angle_gamma   90.00
#
_symmetry.space_group_name_H-M   'P 1'
#
loop_
_entity.id
_entity.type
_entity.pdbx_description
1 polymer ?
#
loop_
_entity_poly.entity_id
_entity_poly.type
_entity_poly.pdbx_seq_one_letter_code
_entity_poly.pdbx_strand_id
1 'polypeptide(L)'
;MDYITVLSLQLCLLKLFLISYDIACQWFIHLLERIAQIDPSCPLLQPDVEIRFLVPKFHLPAHIPACRNRFAFMLTPGAGLGDGEAPERGWGELNPLATSTREMGPGTRRDTLDYHFGDYNWRKIIRLGDSLLKKMITATSDVAEHVIAHQELEATIEREQLHSWTEVMTAWELDPTNPNPYEVAVKTPTQAAVRRQLAEEEEKALAAGVDVSYSDEVSPCLLITMGIDFEGEQRSLKTLTKLLWEHSQDRQITRVKLQSNVLTRKLKEWFSHLQLYVPTSVLLQKREPQKKEIPKPFEV
;
A
#
# COMPACT_ATOMS: atom_id res chain seq x y z
N MET A 1 -24.32 10.58 2.80
CA MET A 1 -23.16 11.42 2.44
C MET A 1 -23.58 12.74 1.83
N ASP A 2 -24.39 12.75 0.76
CA ASP A 2 -24.83 13.98 0.08
C ASP A 2 -25.30 15.10 1.03
N TYR A 3 -26.27 14.80 1.89
CA TYR A 3 -26.79 15.76 2.87
C TYR A 3 -25.70 16.32 3.80
N ILE A 4 -24.81 15.46 4.30
CA ILE A 4 -23.71 15.86 5.18
C ILE A 4 -22.73 16.76 4.40
N THR A 5 -22.42 16.43 3.16
CA THR A 5 -21.56 17.24 2.28
C THR A 5 -22.16 18.62 2.05
N VAL A 6 -23.45 18.69 1.69
CA VAL A 6 -24.15 19.96 1.48
C VAL A 6 -24.09 20.82 2.73
N LEU A 7 -24.50 20.27 3.89
CA LEU A 7 -24.47 21.01 5.15
C LEU A 7 -23.07 21.46 5.56
N SER A 8 -22.06 20.60 5.39
CA SER A 8 -20.67 20.91 5.79
C SER A 8 -20.05 22.04 4.97
N LEU A 9 -20.58 22.28 3.77
CA LEU A 9 -20.10 23.30 2.84
C LEU A 9 -20.98 24.55 2.81
N GLN A 10 -22.04 24.61 3.64
CA GLN A 10 -22.85 25.81 3.76
C GLN A 10 -21.95 26.99 4.15
N LEU A 11 -22.07 28.09 3.40
CA LEU A 11 -21.27 29.32 3.57
C LEU A 11 -19.77 29.18 3.21
N CYS A 12 -19.34 28.07 2.62
CA CYS A 12 -17.97 27.94 2.15
C CYS A 12 -17.73 28.81 0.90
N LEU A 13 -16.64 29.60 0.91
CA LEU A 13 -16.24 30.48 -0.21
C LEU A 13 -15.03 29.93 -0.98
N LEU A 14 -14.60 28.70 -0.69
CA LEU A 14 -13.47 28.08 -1.37
C LEU A 14 -13.85 27.68 -2.79
N LYS A 15 -12.83 27.63 -3.66
CA LYS A 15 -12.99 27.26 -5.08
C LYS A 15 -12.37 25.92 -5.45
N LEU A 16 -11.53 25.35 -4.57
CA LEU A 16 -10.94 24.03 -4.75
C LEU A 16 -11.37 23.12 -3.61
N PHE A 17 -12.00 22.00 -3.96
CA PHE A 17 -12.44 20.99 -3.00
C PHE A 17 -11.77 19.66 -3.29
N LEU A 18 -11.12 19.11 -2.27
CA LEU A 18 -10.62 17.74 -2.26
C LEU A 18 -11.54 16.92 -1.36
N ILE A 19 -12.37 16.07 -1.95
CA ILE A 19 -13.36 15.28 -1.21
C ILE A 19 -12.90 13.82 -1.18
N SER A 20 -12.50 13.35 0.00
CA SER A 20 -12.13 11.95 0.21
C SER A 20 -13.25 11.14 0.83
N TYR A 21 -13.52 9.96 0.28
CA TYR A 21 -14.46 8.99 0.85
C TYR A 21 -14.11 7.58 0.38
N ASP A 22 -14.34 6.57 1.21
CA ASP A 22 -13.97 5.18 0.95
C ASP A 22 -14.49 4.69 -0.40
N ILE A 23 -15.72 5.06 -0.74
CA ILE A 23 -16.35 4.72 -2.01
C ILE A 23 -16.55 5.95 -2.91
N ALA A 24 -15.66 6.95 -2.80
CA ALA A 24 -15.73 8.17 -3.61
C ALA A 24 -15.87 7.83 -5.10
N CYS A 25 -15.16 6.81 -5.59
CA CYS A 25 -15.18 6.35 -6.97
C CYS A 25 -16.55 5.85 -7.48
N GLN A 26 -17.48 5.52 -6.58
CA GLN A 26 -18.87 5.16 -6.91
C GLN A 26 -19.80 6.33 -6.61
N TRP A 27 -19.59 6.96 -5.46
CA TRP A 27 -20.45 8.01 -4.93
C TRP A 27 -20.48 9.28 -5.80
N PHE A 28 -19.35 9.66 -6.39
CA PHE A 28 -19.20 10.92 -7.12
C PHE A 28 -19.93 10.97 -8.47
N ILE A 29 -20.21 9.80 -9.09
CA ILE A 29 -20.67 9.69 -10.48
C ILE A 29 -21.91 10.55 -10.77
N HIS A 30 -22.91 10.49 -9.89
CA HIS A 30 -24.14 11.28 -9.97
C HIS A 30 -24.24 12.31 -8.84
N LEU A 31 -23.13 12.70 -8.23
CA LEU A 31 -23.17 13.54 -7.02
C LEU A 31 -23.78 14.91 -7.30
N LEU A 32 -23.35 15.59 -8.36
CA LEU A 32 -23.80 16.96 -8.64
C LEU A 32 -25.30 17.01 -8.94
N GLU A 33 -25.83 16.01 -9.65
CA GLU A 33 -27.27 15.85 -9.88
C GLU A 33 -28.05 15.72 -8.57
N ARG A 34 -27.55 14.89 -7.64
CA ARG A 34 -28.18 14.68 -6.33
C ARG A 34 -28.07 15.91 -5.43
N ILE A 35 -26.93 16.61 -5.44
CA ILE A 35 -26.75 17.85 -4.68
C ILE A 35 -27.70 18.94 -5.19
N ALA A 36 -27.86 19.08 -6.51
CA ALA A 36 -28.78 20.06 -7.10
C ALA A 36 -30.25 19.84 -6.68
N GLN A 37 -30.64 18.60 -6.37
CA GLN A 37 -31.98 18.30 -5.84
C GLN A 37 -32.13 18.65 -4.35
N ILE A 38 -31.04 18.64 -3.59
CA ILE A 38 -31.04 18.93 -2.15
C ILE A 38 -30.92 20.44 -1.90
N ASP A 39 -29.92 21.07 -2.52
CA ASP A 39 -29.62 22.49 -2.38
C ASP A 39 -28.96 23.03 -3.67
N PRO A 40 -29.74 23.67 -4.55
CA PRO A 40 -29.22 24.31 -5.76
C PRO A 40 -28.19 25.42 -5.51
N SER A 41 -28.09 25.93 -4.27
CA SER A 41 -27.15 26.98 -3.89
C SER A 41 -25.82 26.43 -3.35
N CYS A 42 -25.66 25.11 -3.29
CA CYS A 42 -24.44 24.47 -2.80
C CYS A 42 -23.20 24.98 -3.55
N PRO A 43 -22.11 25.36 -2.85
CA PRO A 43 -20.88 25.86 -3.51
C PRO A 43 -20.32 24.91 -4.57
N LEU A 44 -20.50 23.60 -4.43
CA LEU A 44 -20.03 22.60 -5.39
C LEU A 44 -20.70 22.70 -6.78
N LEU A 45 -21.81 23.43 -6.91
CA LEU A 45 -22.50 23.64 -8.18
C LEU A 45 -22.04 24.89 -8.92
N GLN A 46 -21.13 25.69 -8.33
CA GLN A 46 -20.63 26.90 -8.97
C GLN A 46 -19.69 26.57 -10.15
N PRO A 47 -19.76 27.30 -11.27
CA PRO A 47 -19.03 26.96 -12.50
C PRO A 47 -17.51 27.16 -12.38
N ASP A 48 -17.05 27.98 -11.44
CA ASP A 48 -15.64 28.25 -11.17
C ASP A 48 -15.07 27.42 -10.02
N VAL A 49 -15.82 26.40 -9.58
CA VAL A 49 -15.40 25.47 -8.54
C VAL A 49 -14.78 24.22 -9.14
N GLU A 50 -13.59 23.90 -8.66
CA GLU A 50 -12.88 22.68 -8.98
C GLU A 50 -13.07 21.63 -7.87
N ILE A 51 -13.48 20.43 -8.26
CA ILE A 51 -13.73 19.33 -7.33
C ILE A 51 -12.89 18.13 -7.75
N ARG A 52 -12.11 17.62 -6.81
CA ARG A 52 -11.34 16.39 -6.98
C ARG A 52 -11.78 15.39 -5.95
N PHE A 53 -12.05 14.17 -6.40
CA PHE A 53 -12.47 13.07 -5.55
C PHE A 53 -11.29 12.16 -5.27
N LEU A 54 -11.21 11.68 -4.03
CA LEU A 54 -10.09 10.88 -3.54
C LEU A 54 -10.63 9.70 -2.75
N VAL A 55 -9.85 8.62 -2.69
CA VAL A 55 -10.11 7.49 -1.79
C VAL A 55 -8.99 7.46 -0.75
N PRO A 56 -9.31 7.32 0.56
CA PRO A 56 -8.28 7.23 1.59
C PRO A 56 -7.25 6.13 1.29
N LYS A 57 -5.99 6.38 1.62
CA LYS A 57 -4.85 5.54 1.19
C LYS A 57 -4.96 4.08 1.68
N PHE A 58 -5.51 3.85 2.86
CA PHE A 58 -5.70 2.51 3.42
C PHE A 58 -6.76 1.72 2.65
N HIS A 59 -7.82 2.38 2.20
CA HIS A 59 -8.92 1.75 1.46
C HIS A 59 -8.60 1.58 -0.02
N LEU A 60 -7.78 2.46 -0.60
CA LEU A 60 -7.45 2.50 -2.03
C LEU A 60 -7.01 1.13 -2.63
N PRO A 61 -6.20 0.28 -1.97
CA PRO A 61 -5.83 -1.04 -2.50
C PRO A 61 -7.01 -2.00 -2.67
N ALA A 62 -8.10 -1.83 -1.91
CA ALA A 62 -9.31 -2.64 -2.03
C ALA A 62 -10.11 -2.33 -3.31
N HIS A 63 -9.78 -1.25 -4.02
CA HIS A 63 -10.42 -0.88 -5.27
C HIS A 63 -9.77 -1.55 -6.48
N ILE A 64 -10.50 -1.57 -7.59
CA ILE A 64 -10.00 -2.02 -8.89
C ILE A 64 -8.78 -1.19 -9.33
N PRO A 65 -7.86 -1.75 -10.14
CA PRO A 65 -6.62 -1.07 -10.54
C PRO A 65 -6.80 0.35 -11.07
N ALA A 66 -7.80 0.58 -11.94
CA ALA A 66 -8.09 1.90 -12.51
C ALA A 66 -8.43 2.97 -11.44
N CYS A 67 -9.01 2.57 -10.30
CA CYS A 67 -9.30 3.51 -9.21
C CYS A 67 -8.04 3.89 -8.44
N ARG A 68 -7.06 2.97 -8.34
CA ARG A 68 -5.88 3.15 -7.48
C ARG A 68 -5.06 4.35 -7.88
N ASN A 69 -4.92 4.61 -9.18
CA ASN A 69 -4.17 5.78 -9.64
C ASN A 69 -5.07 7.02 -9.72
N ARG A 70 -6.31 6.86 -10.22
CA ARG A 70 -7.24 7.98 -10.42
C ARG A 70 -7.64 8.70 -9.12
N PHE A 71 -7.80 7.98 -8.02
CA PHE A 71 -8.27 8.54 -6.75
C PHE A 71 -7.16 8.62 -5.69
N ALA A 72 -5.89 8.46 -6.10
CA ALA A 72 -4.74 8.56 -5.21
C ALA A 72 -4.44 10.01 -4.83
N PHE A 73 -4.28 10.26 -3.53
CA PHE A 73 -3.79 11.55 -3.03
C PHE A 73 -2.44 11.95 -3.63
N MET A 74 -1.48 11.02 -3.71
CA MET A 74 -0.13 11.33 -4.19
C MET A 74 -0.05 11.70 -5.67
N LEU A 75 -1.07 11.34 -6.46
CA LEU A 75 -1.15 11.67 -7.88
C LEU A 75 -2.15 12.80 -8.15
N THR A 76 -2.74 13.40 -7.11
CA THR A 76 -3.73 14.46 -7.29
C THR A 76 -3.11 15.81 -6.92
N PRO A 77 -2.91 16.73 -7.89
CA PRO A 77 -2.39 18.05 -7.57
C PRO A 77 -3.22 18.76 -6.50
N GLY A 78 -2.56 19.53 -5.63
CA GLY A 78 -3.19 20.19 -4.49
C GLY A 78 -3.49 19.28 -3.29
N ALA A 79 -3.48 17.96 -3.43
CA ALA A 79 -3.73 17.03 -2.31
C ALA A 79 -2.53 16.85 -1.37
N GLY A 80 -1.33 17.21 -1.84
CA GLY A 80 -0.09 17.11 -1.08
C GLY A 80 0.15 15.70 -0.53
N LEU A 81 0.77 15.62 0.65
CA LEU A 81 1.02 14.35 1.34
C LEU A 81 -0.18 13.85 2.17
N GLY A 82 -1.38 14.34 1.91
CA GLY A 82 -2.61 13.88 2.57
C GLY A 82 -2.87 12.39 2.33
N ASP A 83 -3.72 11.79 3.18
CA ASP A 83 -4.08 10.37 3.06
C ASP A 83 -5.56 10.04 3.30
N GLY A 84 -6.37 10.99 3.75
CA GLY A 84 -7.80 10.78 3.98
C GLY A 84 -8.15 9.98 5.25
N GLU A 85 -7.18 9.46 5.99
CA GLU A 85 -7.39 8.52 7.14
C GLU A 85 -7.75 9.23 8.46
N ALA A 86 -8.10 10.52 8.40
CA ALA A 86 -8.41 11.29 9.61
C ALA A 86 -9.62 10.75 10.39
N PRO A 87 -10.71 10.27 9.76
CA PRO A 87 -11.83 9.63 10.46
C PRO A 87 -11.42 8.40 11.29
N GLU A 88 -10.48 7.59 10.79
CA GLU A 88 -10.00 6.35 11.41
C GLU A 88 -8.98 6.64 12.53
N ARG A 89 -8.14 7.66 12.38
CA ARG A 89 -7.21 8.07 13.45
C ARG A 89 -7.90 8.46 14.74
N GLY A 90 -9.12 8.99 14.65
CA GLY A 90 -9.94 9.32 15.81
C GLY A 90 -10.21 8.10 16.71
N TRP A 91 -10.16 6.87 16.16
CA TRP A 91 -10.46 5.67 16.91
C TRP A 91 -9.48 5.45 18.06
N GLY A 92 -8.21 5.86 17.91
CA GLY A 92 -7.22 5.77 18.99
C GLY A 92 -7.65 6.52 20.26
N GLU A 93 -8.27 7.70 20.11
CA GLU A 93 -8.76 8.51 21.22
C GLU A 93 -10.10 8.00 21.77
N LEU A 94 -10.89 7.36 20.92
CA LEU A 94 -12.27 6.96 21.23
C LEU A 94 -12.39 5.51 21.72
N ASN A 95 -11.41 4.65 21.41
CA ASN A 95 -11.38 3.25 21.84
C ASN A 95 -11.57 3.06 23.36
N PRO A 96 -10.98 3.88 24.24
CA PRO A 96 -11.22 3.79 25.69
C PRO A 96 -12.69 4.02 26.09
N LEU A 97 -13.49 4.71 25.25
CA LEU A 97 -14.91 4.94 25.52
C LEU A 97 -15.74 3.67 25.37
N ALA A 98 -15.25 2.68 24.62
CA ALA A 98 -15.98 1.43 24.42
C ALA A 98 -16.22 0.71 25.75
N THR A 99 -15.24 0.69 26.65
CA THR A 99 -15.38 0.08 27.98
C THR A 99 -16.12 0.99 28.95
N SER A 100 -15.87 2.30 28.93
CA SER A 100 -16.51 3.26 29.86
C SER A 100 -18.02 3.41 29.62
N THR A 101 -18.47 3.24 28.37
CA THR A 101 -19.89 3.37 28.00
C THR A 101 -20.65 2.05 27.96
N ARG A 102 -20.01 0.92 28.32
CA ARG A 102 -20.56 -0.43 28.14
C ARG A 102 -21.86 -0.68 28.92
N GLU A 103 -21.91 -0.20 30.16
CA GLU A 103 -23.05 -0.39 31.07
C GLU A 103 -24.08 0.76 30.98
N MET A 104 -23.86 1.75 30.11
CA MET A 104 -24.76 2.88 29.95
C MET A 104 -26.01 2.47 29.17
N GLY A 105 -27.16 3.04 29.54
CA GLY A 105 -28.39 2.91 28.76
C GLY A 105 -28.24 3.50 27.34
N PRO A 106 -29.03 3.06 26.34
CA PRO A 106 -28.82 3.44 24.94
C PRO A 106 -28.79 4.96 24.66
N GLY A 107 -29.66 5.73 25.32
CA GLY A 107 -29.69 7.20 25.21
C GLY A 107 -28.44 7.84 25.81
N THR A 108 -28.15 7.55 27.08
CA THR A 108 -26.98 8.09 27.78
C THR A 108 -25.67 7.70 27.09
N ARG A 109 -25.58 6.49 26.56
CA ARG A 109 -24.43 6.03 25.77
C ARG A 109 -24.23 6.89 24.52
N ARG A 110 -25.30 7.13 23.76
CA ARG A 110 -25.25 7.96 22.55
C ARG A 110 -24.82 9.38 22.89
N ASP A 111 -25.45 10.01 23.87
CA ASP A 111 -25.12 11.37 24.27
C ASP A 111 -23.66 11.48 24.71
N THR A 112 -23.20 10.52 25.53
CA THR A 112 -21.79 10.47 25.99
C THR A 112 -20.83 10.39 24.81
N LEU A 113 -21.08 9.50 23.85
CA LEU A 113 -20.25 9.37 22.64
C LEU A 113 -20.26 10.66 21.80
N ASP A 114 -21.44 11.25 21.58
CA ASP A 114 -21.60 12.49 20.83
C ASP A 114 -20.86 13.66 21.50
N TYR A 115 -20.86 13.74 22.84
CA TYR A 115 -20.06 14.72 23.58
C TYR A 115 -18.55 14.55 23.33
N HIS A 116 -18.04 13.31 23.38
CA HIS A 116 -16.63 13.03 23.12
C HIS A 116 -16.24 13.30 21.66
N PHE A 117 -17.10 12.96 20.69
CA PHE A 117 -16.87 13.28 19.29
C PHE A 117 -16.88 14.80 19.06
N GLY A 118 -17.80 15.51 19.72
CA GLY A 118 -17.88 16.96 19.71
C GLY A 118 -16.61 17.62 20.26
N ASP A 119 -16.13 17.19 21.43
CA ASP A 119 -14.87 17.65 22.02
C ASP A 119 -13.67 17.40 21.08
N TYR A 120 -13.59 16.19 20.50
CA TYR A 120 -12.52 15.86 19.57
C TYR A 120 -12.53 16.78 18.33
N ASN A 121 -13.71 17.03 17.75
CA ASN A 121 -13.87 17.95 16.62
C ASN A 121 -13.52 19.39 17.00
N TRP A 122 -13.95 19.86 18.17
CA TRP A 122 -13.61 21.19 18.67
C TRP A 122 -12.09 21.34 18.87
N ARG A 123 -11.43 20.36 19.50
CA ARG A 123 -9.97 20.34 19.65
C ARG A 123 -9.24 20.38 18.31
N LYS A 124 -9.77 19.72 17.28
CA LYS A 124 -9.21 19.78 15.92
C LYS A 124 -9.33 21.18 15.33
N ILE A 125 -10.49 21.82 15.45
CA ILE A 125 -10.73 23.17 14.91
C ILE A 125 -9.79 24.19 15.57
N ILE A 126 -9.73 24.22 16.91
CA ILE A 126 -8.91 25.22 17.61
C ILE A 126 -7.41 25.02 17.38
N ARG A 127 -6.96 23.77 17.11
CA ARG A 127 -5.55 23.44 16.83
C ARG A 127 -5.20 23.52 15.34
N LEU A 128 -6.17 23.80 14.47
CA LEU A 128 -5.98 23.75 13.03
C LEU A 128 -4.91 24.76 12.59
N GLY A 129 -4.97 26.00 13.10
CA GLY A 129 -3.99 27.04 12.80
C GLY A 129 -2.56 26.62 13.13
N ASP A 130 -2.31 26.16 14.36
CA ASP A 130 -0.99 25.68 14.79
C ASP A 130 -0.51 24.48 13.96
N SER A 131 -1.41 23.57 13.63
CA SER A 131 -1.09 22.40 12.80
C SER A 131 -0.70 22.81 11.38
N LEU A 132 -1.45 23.74 10.77
CA LEU A 132 -1.16 24.27 9.43
C LEU A 132 0.15 25.06 9.42
N LEU A 133 0.41 25.89 10.43
CA LEU A 133 1.66 26.63 10.55
C LEU A 133 2.87 25.69 10.63
N LYS A 134 2.80 24.65 11.47
CA LYS A 134 3.87 23.65 11.57
C LYS A 134 4.13 22.95 10.23
N LYS A 135 3.06 22.52 9.55
CA LYS A 135 3.14 21.88 8.23
C LYS A 135 3.73 22.82 7.18
N MET A 136 3.34 24.10 7.20
CA MET A 136 3.89 25.11 6.29
C MET A 136 5.38 25.30 6.53
N ILE A 137 5.82 25.44 7.80
CA ILE A 137 7.25 25.57 8.13
C ILE A 137 8.05 24.38 7.61
N THR A 138 7.61 23.15 7.90
CA THR A 138 8.25 21.92 7.39
C THR A 138 8.28 21.90 5.86
N ALA A 139 7.15 22.16 5.20
CA ALA A 139 7.10 22.19 3.75
C ALA A 139 8.08 23.22 3.16
N THR A 140 8.18 24.41 3.77
CA THR A 140 9.10 25.47 3.30
C THR A 140 10.57 25.17 3.59
N SER A 141 10.91 24.51 4.71
CA SER A 141 12.29 24.13 5.01
C SER A 141 12.82 23.08 4.04
N ASP A 142 11.93 22.17 3.63
CA ASP A 142 12.30 20.99 2.86
C ASP A 142 12.34 21.27 1.34
N VAL A 143 11.87 22.46 0.90
CA VAL A 143 11.85 22.84 -0.53
C VAL A 143 13.23 22.73 -1.18
N ALA A 144 14.28 23.22 -0.51
CA ALA A 144 15.61 23.24 -1.10
C ALA A 144 16.11 21.82 -1.39
N GLU A 145 15.92 20.89 -0.44
CA GLU A 145 16.29 19.48 -0.60
C GLU A 145 15.45 18.82 -1.71
N HIS A 146 14.13 19.04 -1.71
CA HIS A 146 13.25 18.48 -2.73
C HIS A 146 13.55 18.99 -4.14
N VAL A 147 13.87 20.28 -4.30
CA VAL A 147 14.25 20.87 -5.59
C VAL A 147 15.58 20.28 -6.08
N ILE A 148 16.57 20.14 -5.21
CA ILE A 148 17.87 19.52 -5.57
C ILE A 148 17.64 18.08 -6.00
N ALA A 149 16.94 17.27 -5.18
CA ALA A 149 16.66 15.88 -5.49
C ALA A 149 15.89 15.71 -6.81
N HIS A 150 14.93 16.60 -7.09
CA HIS A 150 14.19 16.61 -8.35
C HIS A 150 15.12 16.91 -9.55
N GLN A 151 15.95 17.94 -9.45
CA GLN A 151 16.89 18.32 -10.51
C GLN A 151 17.95 17.24 -10.77
N GLU A 152 18.46 16.61 -9.72
CA GLU A 152 19.40 15.49 -9.82
C GLU A 152 18.75 14.30 -10.53
N LEU A 153 17.50 13.98 -10.22
CA LEU A 153 16.75 12.93 -10.91
C LEU A 153 16.56 13.29 -12.40
N GLU A 154 16.08 14.50 -12.71
CA GLU A 154 15.89 14.96 -14.09
C GLU A 154 17.19 14.90 -14.90
N ALA A 155 18.33 15.20 -14.28
CA ALA A 155 19.65 15.15 -14.94
C ALA A 155 20.08 13.72 -15.34
N THR A 156 19.50 12.67 -14.74
CA THR A 156 19.78 11.28 -15.10
C THR A 156 18.93 10.74 -16.25
N ILE A 157 17.90 11.49 -16.66
CA ILE A 157 16.92 11.07 -17.67
C ILE A 157 17.22 11.76 -19.00
N GLU A 158 17.05 11.05 -20.11
CA GLU A 158 17.19 11.63 -21.45
C GLU A 158 16.17 12.76 -21.65
N ARG A 159 16.61 13.91 -22.20
CA ARG A 159 15.77 15.12 -22.33
C ARG A 159 14.49 14.89 -23.12
N GLU A 160 14.56 14.09 -24.20
CA GLU A 160 13.38 13.78 -25.02
C GLU A 160 12.35 12.97 -24.24
N GLN A 161 12.81 11.98 -23.46
CA GLN A 161 11.96 11.18 -22.58
C GLN A 161 11.31 12.04 -21.49
N LEU A 162 12.11 12.88 -20.82
CA LEU A 162 11.62 13.80 -19.79
C LEU A 162 10.55 14.74 -20.35
N HIS A 163 10.79 15.34 -21.52
CA HIS A 163 9.83 16.23 -22.16
C HIS A 163 8.51 15.50 -22.48
N SER A 164 8.59 14.35 -23.16
CA SER A 164 7.41 13.56 -23.51
C SER A 164 6.60 13.13 -22.28
N TRP A 165 7.29 12.76 -21.20
CA TRP A 165 6.65 12.36 -19.95
C TRP A 165 5.96 13.53 -19.27
N THR A 166 6.64 14.67 -19.16
CA THR A 166 6.09 15.90 -18.54
C THR A 166 4.85 16.39 -19.26
N GLU A 167 4.81 16.31 -20.59
CA GLU A 167 3.63 16.65 -21.39
C GLU A 167 2.43 15.77 -21.05
N VAL A 168 2.61 14.44 -21.04
CA VAL A 168 1.52 13.49 -20.72
C VAL A 168 1.06 13.64 -19.27
N MET A 169 2.00 13.82 -18.33
CA MET A 169 1.71 14.08 -16.92
C MET A 169 0.91 15.36 -16.73
N THR A 170 1.33 16.48 -17.32
CA THR A 170 0.65 17.76 -17.18
C THR A 170 -0.75 17.71 -17.80
N ALA A 171 -0.90 17.06 -18.97
CA ALA A 171 -2.19 16.87 -19.61
C ALA A 171 -3.17 16.07 -18.73
N TRP A 172 -2.69 15.03 -18.06
CA TRP A 172 -3.50 14.22 -17.16
C TRP A 172 -3.82 14.94 -15.83
N GLU A 173 -2.88 15.68 -15.26
CA GLU A 173 -3.09 16.45 -14.03
C GLU A 173 -4.09 17.61 -14.21
N LEU A 174 -4.15 18.19 -15.41
CA LEU A 174 -5.14 19.22 -15.79
C LEU A 174 -6.50 18.59 -16.09
N ASP A 175 -6.52 17.46 -16.79
CA ASP A 175 -7.74 16.75 -17.15
C ASP A 175 -7.56 15.22 -17.02
N PRO A 176 -8.07 14.63 -15.93
CA PRO A 176 -7.99 13.19 -15.67
C PRO A 176 -8.77 12.31 -16.66
N THR A 177 -9.43 12.88 -17.68
CA THR A 177 -9.97 12.11 -18.81
C THR A 177 -8.91 11.72 -19.83
N ASN A 178 -7.74 12.37 -19.82
CA ASN A 178 -6.59 11.99 -20.62
C ASN A 178 -6.00 10.63 -20.16
N PRO A 179 -5.18 9.97 -21.00
CA PRO A 179 -4.47 8.76 -20.61
C PRO A 179 -3.63 8.98 -19.35
N ASN A 180 -3.75 8.08 -18.38
CA ASN A 180 -3.03 8.17 -17.11
C ASN A 180 -1.58 7.67 -17.28
N PRO A 181 -0.56 8.53 -17.18
CA PRO A 181 0.83 8.10 -17.35
C PRO A 181 1.30 7.19 -16.21
N TYR A 182 0.65 7.24 -15.04
CA TYR A 182 1.00 6.43 -13.88
C TYR A 182 0.42 5.02 -13.94
N GLU A 183 -0.46 4.72 -14.90
CA GLU A 183 -0.91 3.36 -15.14
C GLU A 183 0.18 2.55 -15.83
N VAL A 184 0.51 1.41 -15.25
CA VAL A 184 1.45 0.47 -15.84
C VAL A 184 0.80 -0.13 -17.09
N ALA A 185 1.16 0.40 -18.27
CA ALA A 185 0.64 -0.05 -19.56
C ALA A 185 1.12 -1.48 -19.92
N VAL A 186 2.27 -1.89 -19.38
CA VAL A 186 2.81 -3.23 -19.61
C VAL A 186 2.01 -4.23 -18.78
N LYS A 187 1.35 -5.19 -19.46
CA LYS A 187 0.84 -6.39 -18.80
C LYS A 187 2.02 -7.14 -18.20
N THR A 188 2.29 -6.92 -16.92
CA THR A 188 3.30 -7.69 -16.21
C THR A 188 2.81 -9.14 -16.17
N PRO A 189 3.62 -10.11 -16.62
CA PRO A 189 3.21 -11.50 -16.57
C PRO A 189 3.00 -11.90 -15.11
N THR A 190 1.93 -12.64 -14.83
CA THR A 190 1.76 -13.22 -13.48
C THR A 190 2.90 -14.20 -13.22
N GLN A 191 3.25 -14.43 -11.95
CA GLN A 191 4.25 -15.45 -11.60
C GLN A 191 3.89 -16.82 -12.22
N ALA A 192 2.60 -17.17 -12.28
CA ALA A 192 2.12 -18.37 -12.95
C ALA A 192 2.35 -18.34 -14.47
N ALA A 193 2.14 -17.19 -15.12
CA ALA A 193 2.41 -17.04 -16.56
C ALA A 193 3.91 -17.17 -16.86
N VAL A 194 4.79 -16.57 -16.05
CA VAL A 194 6.24 -16.71 -16.20
C VAL A 194 6.67 -18.16 -15.99
N ARG A 195 6.16 -18.84 -14.95
CA ARG A 195 6.45 -20.27 -14.71
C ARG A 195 6.00 -21.14 -15.89
N ARG A 196 4.82 -20.87 -16.46
CA ARG A 196 4.32 -21.57 -17.65
C ARG A 196 5.24 -21.36 -18.84
N GLN A 197 5.65 -20.11 -19.10
CA GLN A 197 6.56 -19.80 -20.19
C GLN A 197 7.90 -20.53 -20.03
N LEU A 198 8.49 -20.52 -18.83
CA LEU A 198 9.75 -21.24 -18.56
C LEU A 198 9.61 -22.75 -18.79
N ALA A 199 8.48 -23.35 -18.39
CA ALA A 199 8.22 -24.77 -18.63
C ALA A 199 8.05 -25.10 -20.14
N GLU A 200 7.34 -24.24 -20.89
CA GLU A 200 7.17 -24.37 -22.34
C GLU A 200 8.52 -24.21 -23.09
N GLU A 201 9.40 -23.33 -22.61
CA GLU A 201 10.76 -23.15 -23.16
C GLU A 201 11.65 -24.35 -22.87
N GLU A 202 11.58 -24.90 -21.66
CA GLU A 202 12.28 -26.13 -21.27
C GLU A 202 11.83 -27.33 -22.10
N GLU A 203 10.52 -27.51 -22.30
CA GLU A 203 9.97 -28.59 -23.15
C GLU A 203 10.50 -28.50 -24.58
N LYS A 204 10.55 -27.28 -25.16
CA LYS A 204 11.10 -27.06 -26.51
C LYS A 204 12.59 -27.36 -26.58
N ALA A 205 13.36 -26.97 -25.57
CA ALA A 205 14.80 -27.24 -25.51
C ALA A 205 15.07 -28.74 -25.45
N LEU A 206 14.34 -29.46 -24.60
CA LEU A 206 14.41 -30.92 -24.50
C LEU A 206 14.03 -31.62 -25.81
N ALA A 207 12.95 -31.16 -26.47
CA ALA A 207 12.54 -31.68 -27.78
C ALA A 207 13.60 -31.45 -28.88
N ALA A 208 14.40 -30.38 -28.76
CA ALA A 208 15.53 -30.09 -29.63
C ALA A 208 16.84 -30.82 -29.21
N GLY A 209 16.80 -31.65 -28.16
CA GLY A 209 17.95 -32.38 -27.63
C GLY A 209 18.92 -31.52 -26.82
N VAL A 210 18.50 -30.33 -26.39
CA VAL A 210 19.29 -29.43 -25.56
C VAL A 210 18.81 -29.57 -24.11
N ASP A 211 19.57 -30.32 -23.31
CA ASP A 211 19.39 -30.38 -21.87
C ASP A 211 20.57 -29.70 -21.17
N VAL A 212 20.26 -28.68 -20.38
CA VAL A 212 21.21 -27.90 -19.59
C VAL A 212 21.17 -28.27 -18.10
N SER A 213 20.40 -29.28 -17.74
CA SER A 213 20.23 -29.74 -16.37
C SER A 213 21.46 -30.55 -15.94
N TYR A 214 21.96 -30.28 -14.73
CA TYR A 214 23.04 -31.06 -14.11
C TYR A 214 22.50 -32.17 -13.19
N SER A 215 21.18 -32.36 -13.14
CA SER A 215 20.48 -33.35 -12.32
C SER A 215 19.21 -33.79 -13.06
N ASP A 216 18.94 -35.10 -13.04
CA ASP A 216 17.74 -35.70 -13.64
C ASP A 216 16.43 -35.28 -12.94
N GLU A 217 16.52 -34.75 -11.72
CA GLU A 217 15.37 -34.41 -10.87
C GLU A 217 15.06 -32.91 -10.87
N VAL A 218 16.06 -32.05 -11.08
CA VAL A 218 15.94 -30.60 -10.89
C VAL A 218 16.59 -29.82 -12.03
N SER A 219 15.75 -29.26 -12.89
CA SER A 219 16.16 -28.32 -13.94
C SER A 219 16.49 -26.93 -13.37
N PRO A 220 17.20 -26.06 -14.13
CA PRO A 220 17.46 -24.68 -13.71
C PRO A 220 16.18 -23.88 -13.40
N CYS A 221 15.14 -24.05 -14.22
CA CYS A 221 13.85 -23.39 -14.05
C CYS A 221 13.16 -23.83 -12.75
N LEU A 222 13.18 -25.14 -12.48
CA LEU A 222 12.63 -25.70 -11.25
C LEU A 222 13.44 -25.25 -10.02
N LEU A 223 14.77 -25.20 -10.12
CA LEU A 223 15.65 -24.73 -9.06
C LEU A 223 15.32 -23.30 -8.61
N ILE A 224 15.15 -22.38 -9.57
CA ILE A 224 14.77 -20.99 -9.30
C ILE A 224 13.37 -20.92 -8.68
N THR A 225 12.43 -21.69 -9.24
CA THR A 225 11.05 -21.77 -8.75
C THR A 225 10.99 -22.22 -7.30
N MET A 226 11.71 -23.28 -6.94
CA MET A 226 11.84 -23.80 -5.58
C MET A 226 12.43 -22.73 -4.64
N GLY A 227 13.48 -22.02 -5.07
CA GLY A 227 14.10 -20.95 -4.28
C GLY A 227 13.10 -19.86 -3.89
N ILE A 228 12.31 -19.38 -4.85
CA ILE A 228 11.26 -18.37 -4.62
C ILE A 228 10.19 -18.91 -3.65
N ASP A 229 9.76 -20.16 -3.81
CA ASP A 229 8.77 -20.78 -2.92
C ASP A 229 9.32 -20.92 -1.49
N PHE A 230 10.60 -21.26 -1.33
CA PHE A 230 11.24 -21.34 -0.02
C PHE A 230 11.41 -19.98 0.64
N GLU A 231 11.66 -18.90 -0.10
CA GLU A 231 11.61 -17.55 0.47
C GLU A 231 10.21 -17.24 1.04
N GLY A 232 9.16 -17.65 0.34
CA GLY A 232 7.78 -17.56 0.82
C GLY A 232 7.56 -18.34 2.12
N GLU A 233 8.02 -19.60 2.17
CA GLU A 233 7.97 -20.44 3.38
C GLU A 233 8.76 -19.82 4.55
N GLN A 234 9.96 -19.27 4.28
CA GLN A 234 10.78 -18.58 5.28
C GLN A 234 10.08 -17.34 5.86
N ARG A 235 9.48 -16.49 5.00
CA ARG A 235 8.74 -15.30 5.45
C ARG A 235 7.52 -15.67 6.29
N SER A 236 6.77 -16.69 5.86
CA SER A 236 5.63 -17.22 6.60
C SER A 236 6.05 -17.74 7.98
N LEU A 237 7.11 -18.54 8.04
CA LEU A 237 7.67 -19.05 9.29
C LEU A 237 8.14 -17.92 10.20
N LYS A 238 8.84 -16.91 9.67
CA LYS A 238 9.28 -15.73 10.43
C LYS A 238 8.10 -15.00 11.07
N THR A 239 7.02 -14.80 10.32
CA THR A 239 5.78 -14.18 10.85
C THR A 239 5.16 -15.03 11.95
N LEU A 240 5.08 -16.36 11.77
CA LEU A 240 4.56 -17.26 12.80
C LEU A 240 5.42 -17.28 14.07
N THR A 241 6.74 -17.27 13.93
CA THR A 241 7.66 -17.20 15.07
C THR A 241 7.50 -15.90 15.85
N LYS A 242 7.29 -14.76 15.19
CA LYS A 242 7.03 -13.47 15.86
C LYS A 242 5.72 -13.45 16.66
N LEU A 243 4.77 -14.33 16.35
CA LEU A 243 3.52 -14.48 17.10
C LEU A 243 3.68 -15.36 18.33
N LEU A 244 4.82 -16.06 18.47
CA LEU A 244 5.14 -16.81 19.67
C LEU A 244 5.67 -15.88 20.76
N TRP A 245 5.27 -16.17 21.99
CA TRP A 245 5.65 -15.50 23.22
C TRP A 245 5.69 -16.52 24.37
N GLU A 246 6.17 -16.11 25.55
CA GLU A 246 6.55 -16.99 26.66
C GLU A 246 5.46 -17.98 27.13
N HIS A 247 4.16 -17.68 26.97
CA HIS A 247 3.06 -18.61 27.30
C HIS A 247 2.24 -19.03 26.08
N SER A 248 2.86 -19.11 24.91
CA SER A 248 2.22 -19.68 23.72
C SER A 248 1.86 -21.15 23.95
N GLN A 249 0.74 -21.58 23.37
CA GLN A 249 0.27 -22.96 23.52
C GLN A 249 1.24 -23.94 22.85
N ASP A 250 1.40 -25.13 23.43
CA ASP A 250 2.25 -26.20 22.87
C ASP A 250 1.92 -26.50 21.41
N ARG A 251 0.65 -26.40 21.02
CA ARG A 251 0.22 -26.58 19.63
C ARG A 251 0.84 -25.55 18.69
N GLN A 252 0.95 -24.29 19.11
CA GLN A 252 1.53 -23.20 18.32
C GLN A 252 3.04 -23.37 18.20
N ILE A 253 3.72 -23.67 19.32
CA ILE A 253 5.16 -23.95 19.37
C ILE A 253 5.49 -25.17 18.49
N THR A 254 4.73 -26.25 18.63
CA THR A 254 4.90 -27.48 17.83
C THR A 254 4.74 -27.20 16.34
N ARG A 255 3.73 -26.41 15.94
CA ARG A 255 3.52 -26.03 14.55
C ARG A 255 4.74 -25.32 13.95
N VAL A 256 5.25 -24.30 14.64
CA VAL A 256 6.44 -23.55 14.19
C VAL A 256 7.66 -24.48 14.12
N LYS A 257 7.86 -25.34 15.12
CA LYS A 257 8.99 -26.28 15.15
C LYS A 257 8.93 -27.29 14.00
N LEU A 258 7.77 -27.86 13.72
CA LEU A 258 7.58 -28.80 12.61
C LEU A 258 7.82 -28.13 11.25
N GLN A 259 7.27 -26.94 11.04
CA GLN A 259 7.48 -26.18 9.80
C GLN A 259 8.95 -25.79 9.61
N SER A 260 9.62 -25.34 10.68
CA SER A 260 11.06 -25.05 10.68
C SER A 260 11.90 -26.27 10.32
N ASN A 261 11.61 -27.43 10.92
CA ASN A 261 12.33 -28.67 10.62
C ASN A 261 12.15 -29.11 9.17
N VAL A 262 10.92 -29.03 8.64
CA VAL A 262 10.62 -29.38 7.23
C VAL A 262 11.34 -28.44 6.28
N LEU A 263 11.26 -27.13 6.51
CA LEU A 263 11.93 -26.13 5.68
C LEU A 263 13.46 -26.29 5.71
N THR A 264 14.03 -26.62 6.86
CA THR A 264 15.47 -26.87 6.98
C THR A 264 15.92 -28.06 6.14
N ARG A 265 15.12 -29.13 6.06
CA ARG A 265 15.41 -30.29 5.21
C ARG A 265 15.33 -29.94 3.72
N LYS A 266 14.23 -29.27 3.32
CA LYS A 266 14.04 -28.79 1.94
C LYS A 266 15.18 -27.88 1.48
N LEU A 267 15.62 -26.94 2.32
CA LEU A 267 16.72 -26.03 1.99
C LEU A 267 18.05 -26.77 1.83
N LYS A 268 18.34 -27.78 2.67
CA LYS A 268 19.56 -28.59 2.53
C LYS A 268 19.60 -29.33 1.20
N GLU A 269 18.50 -29.94 0.81
CA GLU A 269 18.35 -30.63 -0.48
C GLU A 269 18.46 -29.64 -1.65
N TRP A 270 17.77 -28.50 -1.57
CA TRP A 270 17.88 -27.45 -2.57
C TRP A 270 19.30 -26.92 -2.74
N PHE A 271 20.02 -26.72 -1.64
CA PHE A 271 21.43 -26.33 -1.68
C PHE A 271 22.33 -27.40 -2.31
N SER A 272 22.01 -28.69 -2.18
CA SER A 272 22.77 -29.74 -2.88
C SER A 272 22.56 -29.72 -4.38
N HIS A 273 21.41 -29.23 -4.87
CA HIS A 273 21.21 -28.95 -6.30
C HIS A 273 21.83 -27.61 -6.72
N LEU A 274 21.71 -26.55 -5.90
CA LEU A 274 22.25 -25.22 -6.21
C LEU A 274 23.75 -25.24 -6.48
N GLN A 275 24.53 -26.00 -5.71
CA GLN A 275 25.97 -26.10 -5.91
C GLN A 275 26.38 -26.67 -7.29
N LEU A 276 25.49 -27.42 -7.96
CA LEU A 276 25.76 -27.93 -9.31
C LEU A 276 25.74 -26.80 -10.33
N TYR A 277 24.80 -25.87 -10.20
CA TYR A 277 24.60 -24.74 -11.10
C TYR A 277 25.42 -23.50 -10.70
N VAL A 278 25.65 -23.31 -9.40
CA VAL A 278 26.38 -22.17 -8.82
C VAL A 278 27.40 -22.68 -7.79
N PRO A 279 28.56 -23.21 -8.22
CA PRO A 279 29.53 -23.83 -7.31
C PRO A 279 30.08 -22.89 -6.23
N THR A 280 30.15 -21.59 -6.53
CA THR A 280 30.58 -20.55 -5.57
C THR A 280 29.65 -20.43 -4.36
N SER A 281 28.39 -20.89 -4.46
CA SER A 281 27.44 -20.88 -3.33
C SER A 281 27.93 -21.66 -2.11
N VAL A 282 28.74 -22.72 -2.32
CA VAL A 282 29.34 -23.52 -1.24
C VAL A 282 30.28 -22.68 -0.38
N LEU A 283 31.04 -21.76 -0.99
CA LEU A 283 31.94 -20.88 -0.25
C LEU A 283 31.18 -19.83 0.54
N LEU A 284 30.05 -19.34 0.00
CA LEU A 284 29.18 -18.38 0.69
C LEU A 284 28.55 -19.01 1.93
N GLN A 285 28.05 -20.25 1.83
CA GLN A 285 27.51 -20.98 2.99
C GLN A 285 28.56 -21.26 4.07
N LYS A 286 29.81 -21.55 3.68
CA LYS A 286 30.91 -21.75 4.63
C LYS A 286 31.32 -20.45 5.35
N ARG A 287 31.09 -19.30 4.72
CA ARG A 287 31.41 -17.97 5.26
C ARG A 287 30.32 -17.40 6.14
N GLU A 288 29.07 -17.84 5.98
CA GLU A 288 28.05 -17.55 6.99
C GLU A 288 28.49 -18.18 8.31
N PRO A 289 28.64 -17.42 9.40
CA PRO A 289 28.90 -18.02 10.69
C PRO A 289 27.76 -18.99 10.95
N GLN A 290 28.07 -20.29 11.09
CA GLN A 290 27.17 -21.19 11.78
C GLN A 290 26.90 -20.52 13.12
N LYS A 291 25.74 -19.87 13.27
CA LYS A 291 25.24 -19.47 14.57
C LYS A 291 25.09 -20.79 15.34
N LYS A 292 26.16 -21.18 16.03
CA LYS A 292 26.17 -22.21 17.07
C LYS A 292 25.46 -21.62 18.28
N GLU A 293 24.20 -21.29 18.09
CA GLU A 293 23.26 -21.14 19.18
C GLU A 293 22.20 -22.19 18.92
N ILE A 294 22.11 -23.14 19.85
CA ILE A 294 20.89 -23.91 20.04
C ILE A 294 19.79 -22.84 20.12
N PRO A 295 18.80 -22.83 19.21
CA PRO A 295 17.77 -21.79 19.27
C PRO A 295 17.09 -21.94 20.62
N LYS A 296 17.31 -20.98 21.52
CA LYS A 296 16.37 -20.76 22.61
C LYS A 296 15.03 -20.44 21.95
N PRO A 297 13.91 -20.93 22.51
CA PRO A 297 12.65 -21.06 21.78
C PRO A 297 12.01 -19.76 21.24
N PHE A 298 12.63 -18.58 21.40
CA PHE A 298 11.99 -17.29 21.18
C PHE A 298 12.90 -16.17 20.63
N GLU A 299 13.88 -16.47 19.77
CA GLU A 299 14.61 -15.38 19.07
C GLU A 299 14.78 -15.67 17.56
N VAL A 300 14.01 -14.95 16.75
CA VAL A 300 14.23 -14.66 15.32
C VAL A 300 13.97 -13.17 15.08
#